data_AF-A0A7X4KYQ1-F1
#
_entry.id   AF-A0A7X4KYQ1-F1
#
_cell.length_a   1.000
_cell.length_b   1.000
_cell.length_c   1.000
_cell.angle_alpha   90.00
_cell.angle_beta   90.00
_cell.angle_gamma   90.00
#
_symmetry.space_group_name_H-M   'P 1'
#
loop_
_entity.id
_entity.type
_entity.pdbx_description
1 polymer ?
#
loop_
_entity_poly.entity_id
_entity_poly.type
_entity_poly.pdbx_seq_one_letter_code
_entity_poly.pdbx_strand_id
1 'polypeptide(L)'
;MFRALTEPALADWRRLADTRFYRRMSGEGRLVGTREVTGREDLPALAPAWAGVLEHARVPVVSYPYEWSFGMLRDAALLQLDLTLAALDEEMTLKDATPFNVQWHGVRPTFIDVGSFTAYEPGDPWTGYRQFCETFLYPLFLQAYRNAPFHPWLRGRLDG
;
A
#
# COMPACT_ATOMS: atom_id res chain seq x y z
N MET A 1 14.59 3.51 3.61
CA MET A 1 13.91 4.83 3.65
C MET A 1 13.28 4.95 5.01
N PHE A 2 13.42 6.09 5.70
CA PHE A 2 12.86 6.26 7.05
C PHE A 2 11.52 6.99 7.01
N ARG A 3 10.57 6.55 7.84
CA ARG A 3 9.25 7.17 8.04
C ARG A 3 8.96 7.30 9.53
N ALA A 4 8.66 8.51 9.99
CA ALA A 4 8.18 8.73 11.36
C ALA A 4 6.68 8.43 11.45
N LEU A 5 6.25 7.83 12.56
CA LEU A 5 4.86 7.48 12.84
C LEU A 5 4.35 8.20 14.08
N THR A 6 3.07 8.57 14.05
CA THR A 6 2.33 8.99 15.24
C THR A 6 2.01 7.77 16.12
N GLU A 7 1.58 7.99 17.36
CA GLU A 7 1.24 6.90 18.29
C GLU A 7 0.20 5.92 17.72
N PRO A 8 -0.93 6.35 17.13
CA PRO A 8 -1.90 5.41 16.57
C PRO A 8 -1.33 4.60 15.40
N ALA A 9 -0.57 5.26 14.51
CA ALA A 9 0.04 4.60 13.37
C ALA A 9 1.12 3.58 13.79
N LEU A 10 1.83 3.84 14.90
CA LEU A 10 2.80 2.90 15.46
C LEU A 10 2.10 1.67 16.05
N ALA A 11 0.94 1.85 16.69
CA ALA A 11 0.14 0.73 17.20
C ALA A 11 -0.37 -0.16 16.05
N ASP A 12 -0.90 0.44 14.98
CA ASP A 12 -1.32 -0.28 13.77
C ASP A 12 -0.15 -1.03 13.12
N TRP A 13 1.02 -0.39 13.02
CA TRP A 13 2.24 -1.04 12.51
C TRP A 13 2.63 -2.26 13.34
N ARG A 14 2.64 -2.17 14.67
CA ARG A 14 3.02 -3.29 15.52
C ARG A 14 2.04 -4.45 15.40
N ARG A 15 0.73 -4.16 15.27
CA ARG A 15 -0.27 -5.18 14.96
C ARG A 15 0.00 -5.83 13.60
N LEU A 16 0.28 -5.04 12.56
CA LEU A 16 0.64 -5.54 11.23
C LEU A 16 1.86 -6.46 11.29
N ALA A 17 2.93 -6.03 11.96
CA ALA A 17 4.19 -6.76 12.05
C ALA A 17 4.04 -8.15 12.70
N ASP A 18 3.09 -8.30 13.63
CA ASP A 18 2.81 -9.56 14.32
C ASP A 18 1.96 -10.54 13.48
N THR A 19 1.29 -10.07 12.43
CA THR A 19 0.43 -10.91 11.58
C THR A 19 1.22 -11.96 10.78
N ARG A 20 0.56 -13.06 10.44
CA ARG A 20 1.12 -14.10 9.57
C ARG A 20 1.16 -13.62 8.13
N PHE A 21 0.15 -12.89 7.67
CA PHE A 21 0.09 -12.38 6.30
C PHE A 21 1.21 -11.38 6.01
N TYR A 22 1.56 -10.50 6.96
CA TYR A 22 2.67 -9.57 6.78
C TYR A 22 3.99 -10.32 6.52
N ARG A 23 4.31 -11.31 7.37
CA ARG A 23 5.53 -12.13 7.23
C ARG A 23 5.56 -12.88 5.91
N ARG A 24 4.43 -13.51 5.53
CA ARG A 24 4.30 -14.26 4.27
C ARG A 24 4.44 -13.35 3.05
N MET A 25 3.63 -12.30 2.96
CA MET A 25 3.58 -11.41 1.79
C MET A 25 4.88 -10.60 1.63
N SER A 26 5.54 -10.23 2.74
CA SER A 26 6.85 -9.59 2.70
C SER A 26 7.94 -10.57 2.24
N GLY A 27 7.91 -11.82 2.72
CA GLY A 27 8.82 -12.88 2.25
C GLY A 27 8.65 -13.22 0.77
N GLU A 28 7.42 -13.11 0.26
CA GLU A 28 7.09 -13.23 -1.17
C GLU A 28 7.42 -11.97 -1.99
N GLY A 29 7.87 -10.88 -1.36
CA GLY A 29 8.15 -9.60 -2.03
C GLY A 29 6.90 -8.89 -2.58
N ARG A 30 5.70 -9.28 -2.13
CA ARG A 30 4.41 -8.67 -2.50
C ARG A 30 4.08 -7.46 -1.62
N LEU A 31 4.68 -7.40 -0.45
CA LEU A 31 4.61 -6.28 0.48
C LEU A 31 6.04 -5.86 0.84
N VAL A 32 6.29 -4.56 1.01
CA VAL A 32 7.63 -4.07 1.28
C VAL A 32 8.13 -4.50 2.66
N GLY A 33 9.31 -5.11 2.68
CA GLY A 33 10.01 -5.42 3.93
C GLY A 33 10.27 -4.14 4.71
N THR A 34 9.78 -4.12 5.95
CA THR A 34 9.80 -2.96 6.83
C THR A 34 10.16 -3.40 8.24
N ARG A 35 10.93 -2.58 8.96
CA ARG A 35 11.27 -2.84 10.37
C ARG A 35 11.14 -1.57 11.20
N GLU A 36 10.73 -1.72 12.46
CA GLU A 36 10.82 -0.65 13.44
C GLU A 36 12.30 -0.40 13.80
N VAL A 37 12.70 0.87 13.86
CA VAL A 37 14.04 1.26 14.30
C VAL A 37 14.06 1.36 15.82
N THR A 38 14.78 0.44 16.46
CA THR A 38 14.87 0.35 17.92
C THR A 38 16.09 1.08 18.50
N GLY A 39 17.18 1.18 17.73
CA GLY A 39 18.35 1.98 18.08
C GLY A 39 18.09 3.47 17.86
N ARG A 40 17.73 4.19 18.93
CA ARG A 40 17.51 5.65 18.89
C ARG A 40 18.79 6.46 18.76
N GLU A 41 19.96 5.85 18.93
CA GLU A 41 21.26 6.54 18.93
C GLU A 41 21.61 7.18 17.57
N ASP A 42 21.10 6.60 16.48
CA ASP A 42 21.35 7.09 15.11
C ASP A 42 20.22 7.98 14.54
N LEU A 43 19.13 8.19 15.30
CA LEU A 43 17.99 8.97 14.86
C LEU A 43 18.03 10.38 15.48
N PRO A 44 17.82 11.45 14.69
CA PRO A 44 17.68 12.79 15.25
C PRO A 44 16.52 12.81 16.25
N ALA A 45 16.63 13.64 17.29
CA ALA A 45 15.60 13.78 18.31
C ALA A 45 14.24 13.99 17.64
N LEU A 46 13.34 13.02 17.83
CA LEU A 46 12.01 13.07 17.27
C LEU A 46 11.24 14.21 17.94
N ALA A 47 10.56 15.03 17.14
CA ALA A 47 9.59 15.97 17.69
C ALA A 47 8.54 15.19 18.50
N PRO A 48 7.96 15.77 19.57
CA PRO A 48 7.02 15.06 20.46
C PRO A 48 5.80 14.42 19.78
N ALA A 49 5.47 14.86 18.56
CA ALA A 49 4.37 14.32 17.75
C ALA A 49 4.67 12.92 17.16
N TRP A 50 5.92 12.46 17.18
CA TRP A 50 6.33 11.18 16.60
C TRP A 50 6.67 10.16 17.67
N ALA A 51 6.02 9.00 17.61
CA ALA A 51 6.17 7.91 18.58
C ALA A 51 7.24 6.89 18.18
N GLY A 52 7.47 6.72 16.86
CA GLY A 52 8.40 5.73 16.34
C GLY A 52 8.85 6.01 14.91
N VAL A 53 9.83 5.23 14.45
CA VAL A 53 10.38 5.32 13.10
C VAL A 53 10.43 3.94 12.49
N LEU A 54 9.99 3.83 11.23
CA LEU A 54 10.14 2.65 10.41
C LEU A 54 11.27 2.86 9.40
N GLU A 55 11.99 1.78 9.10
CA GLU A 55 12.86 1.67 7.95
C GLU A 55 12.25 0.71 6.92
N HIS A 56 11.97 1.23 5.73
CA HIS A 56 11.51 0.46 4.57
C HIS A 56 12.67 0.09 3.66
N ALA A 57 12.61 -1.11 3.08
CA ALA A 57 13.45 -1.49 1.94
C ALA A 57 13.31 -0.45 0.80
N ARG A 58 14.43 -0.16 0.12
CA ARG A 58 14.42 0.79 -1.00
C ARG A 58 13.86 0.11 -2.25
N VAL A 59 12.95 0.80 -2.92
CA VAL A 59 12.50 0.44 -4.26
C VAL A 59 13.54 0.98 -5.27
N PRO A 60 14.08 0.15 -6.18
CA PRO A 60 15.17 0.56 -7.07
C PRO A 60 14.73 1.55 -8.15
N VAL A 61 13.48 1.43 -8.62
CA VAL A 61 12.91 2.28 -9.67
C VAL A 61 11.51 2.72 -9.25
N VAL A 62 11.27 4.02 -9.30
CA VAL A 62 9.93 4.58 -9.13
C VAL A 62 9.29 4.72 -10.50
N SER A 63 8.19 3.99 -10.71
CA SER A 63 7.28 4.14 -11.84
C SER A 63 5.92 4.59 -11.36
N TYR A 64 5.17 5.30 -12.19
CA TYR A 64 3.84 5.80 -11.87
C TYR A 64 2.75 5.05 -12.65
N PRO A 65 1.51 4.97 -12.11
CA PRO A 65 0.40 4.27 -12.75
C PRO A 65 0.11 4.71 -14.18
N TYR A 66 0.27 6.00 -14.50
CA TYR A 66 0.10 6.55 -15.85
C TYR A 66 1.25 6.21 -16.82
N GLU A 67 2.23 5.42 -16.41
CA GLU A 67 3.29 4.85 -17.25
C GLU A 67 3.07 3.35 -17.49
N TRP A 68 2.11 2.75 -16.82
CA TRP A 68 1.90 1.30 -16.79
C TRP A 68 1.09 0.81 -17.98
N SER A 69 1.30 -0.45 -18.35
CA SER A 69 0.40 -1.15 -19.25
C SER A 69 -0.92 -1.50 -18.55
N PHE A 70 -1.94 -1.87 -19.33
CA PHE A 70 -3.19 -2.43 -18.80
C PHE A 70 -2.94 -3.63 -17.87
N GLY A 71 -2.04 -4.53 -18.26
CA GLY A 71 -1.70 -5.72 -17.47
C GLY A 71 -1.08 -5.34 -16.12
N MET A 72 -0.18 -4.36 -16.11
CA MET A 72 0.43 -3.86 -14.88
C MET A 72 -0.60 -3.25 -13.92
N LEU A 73 -1.52 -2.40 -14.41
CA LEU A 73 -2.57 -1.83 -13.57
C LEU A 73 -3.50 -2.93 -13.01
N ARG A 74 -3.83 -3.93 -13.82
CA ARG A 74 -4.63 -5.08 -13.40
C ARG A 74 -3.92 -5.89 -12.32
N ASP A 75 -2.65 -6.20 -12.50
CA ASP A 75 -1.88 -7.01 -11.55
C ASP A 75 -1.67 -6.26 -10.22
N ALA A 76 -1.54 -4.92 -10.26
CA ALA A 76 -1.55 -4.07 -9.07
C ALA A 76 -2.92 -4.07 -8.36
N ALA A 77 -4.03 -4.04 -9.12
CA ALA A 77 -5.38 -4.13 -8.56
C ALA A 77 -5.61 -5.47 -7.83
N LEU A 78 -5.13 -6.57 -8.42
CA LEU A 78 -5.21 -7.89 -7.81
C LEU A 78 -4.36 -7.97 -6.53
N LEU A 79 -3.14 -7.40 -6.55
CA LEU A 79 -2.32 -7.30 -5.35
C LEU A 79 -3.03 -6.55 -4.23
N GLN A 80 -3.66 -5.41 -4.54
CA GLN A 80 -4.44 -4.63 -3.57
C GLN A 80 -5.54 -5.48 -2.93
N LEU A 81 -6.33 -6.19 -3.73
CA LEU A 81 -7.43 -7.03 -3.23
C LEU A 81 -6.92 -8.20 -2.39
N ASP A 82 -5.87 -8.89 -2.84
CA ASP A 82 -5.27 -10.00 -2.08
C ASP A 82 -4.73 -9.54 -0.72
N LEU A 83 -4.14 -8.34 -0.65
CA LEU A 83 -3.69 -7.75 0.60
C LEU A 83 -4.85 -7.35 1.52
N THR A 84 -5.90 -6.75 0.97
CA THR A 84 -7.11 -6.41 1.73
C THR A 84 -7.75 -7.67 2.33
N LEU A 85 -7.91 -8.73 1.53
CA LEU A 85 -8.48 -10.00 2.02
C LEU A 85 -7.61 -10.64 3.11
N ALA A 86 -6.30 -10.71 2.89
CA ALA A 86 -5.38 -11.29 3.88
C ALA A 86 -5.31 -10.46 5.17
N ALA A 87 -5.48 -9.14 5.10
CA ALA A 87 -5.58 -8.28 6.27
C ALA A 87 -6.87 -8.55 7.06
N LEU A 88 -8.00 -8.69 6.36
CA LEU A 88 -9.30 -8.97 6.99
C LEU A 88 -9.30 -10.29 7.76
N ASP A 89 -8.63 -11.33 7.24
CA ASP A 89 -8.47 -12.63 7.92
C ASP A 89 -7.72 -12.54 9.26
N GLU A 90 -6.98 -11.46 9.50
CA GLU A 90 -6.23 -11.20 10.73
C GLU A 90 -6.68 -9.88 11.41
N GLU A 91 -7.96 -9.53 11.25
CA GLU A 91 -8.63 -8.39 11.91
C GLU A 91 -7.99 -7.01 11.62
N MET A 92 -7.48 -6.86 10.40
CA MET A 92 -6.95 -5.61 9.86
C MET A 92 -7.66 -5.22 8.56
N THR A 93 -7.54 -3.96 8.18
CA THR A 93 -8.07 -3.45 6.91
C THR A 93 -7.05 -2.54 6.24
N LEU A 94 -7.25 -2.27 4.95
CA LEU A 94 -6.36 -1.45 4.12
C LEU A 94 -7.10 -0.22 3.61
N LYS A 95 -6.91 0.93 4.28
CA LYS A 95 -7.77 2.12 4.09
C LYS A 95 -7.52 2.87 2.79
N ASP A 96 -6.28 2.86 2.28
CA ASP A 96 -5.91 3.51 1.03
C ASP A 96 -5.73 2.46 -0.07
N ALA A 97 -6.54 2.58 -1.12
CA ALA A 97 -6.58 1.66 -2.23
C ALA A 97 -6.29 2.39 -3.54
N THR A 98 -5.01 2.71 -3.74
CA THR A 98 -4.53 3.48 -4.88
C THR A 98 -3.33 2.79 -5.55
N PRO A 99 -3.25 2.80 -6.90
CA PRO A 99 -2.11 2.22 -7.61
C PRO A 99 -0.79 2.93 -7.29
N PHE A 100 -0.83 4.16 -6.78
CA PHE A 100 0.37 4.90 -6.35
C PHE A 100 1.08 4.28 -5.14
N ASN A 101 0.43 3.35 -4.43
CA ASN A 101 1.02 2.59 -3.33
C ASN A 101 1.67 1.27 -3.80
N VAL A 102 1.77 1.03 -5.11
CA VAL A 102 2.37 -0.17 -5.69
C VAL A 102 3.57 0.19 -6.56
N GLN A 103 4.69 -0.49 -6.32
CA GLN A 103 5.90 -0.38 -7.14
C GLN A 103 6.28 -1.74 -7.73
N TRP A 104 7.27 -1.75 -8.63
CA TRP A 104 7.70 -2.95 -9.32
C TRP A 104 9.13 -3.35 -8.94
N HIS A 105 9.28 -4.57 -8.42
CA HIS A 105 10.58 -5.21 -8.24
C HIS A 105 10.78 -6.25 -9.35
N GLY A 106 11.44 -5.83 -10.44
CA GLY A 106 11.46 -6.60 -11.67
C GLY A 106 10.06 -6.66 -12.28
N VAL A 107 9.52 -7.87 -12.45
CA VAL A 107 8.17 -8.10 -12.99
C VAL A 107 7.09 -8.23 -11.91
N ARG A 108 7.45 -8.06 -10.63
CA ARG A 108 6.54 -8.31 -9.51
C ARG A 108 5.98 -6.99 -8.96
N PRO A 109 4.66 -6.86 -8.80
CA PRO A 109 4.09 -5.74 -8.07
C PRO A 109 4.33 -5.93 -6.56
N THR A 110 4.71 -4.85 -5.89
CA THR A 110 5.03 -4.80 -4.46
C THR A 110 4.33 -3.60 -3.85
N PHE A 111 3.51 -3.83 -2.84
CA PHE A 111 2.82 -2.78 -2.10
C PHE A 111 3.77 -2.13 -1.10
N ILE A 112 3.86 -0.79 -1.10
CA ILE A 112 4.88 -0.05 -0.37
C ILE A 112 4.36 0.77 0.82
N ASP A 113 3.06 1.00 0.92
CA ASP A 113 2.49 1.87 1.96
C ASP A 113 1.94 1.09 3.17
N VAL A 114 2.84 0.61 4.01
CA VAL A 114 2.43 -0.14 5.22
C VAL A 114 1.60 0.71 6.21
N GLY A 115 1.62 2.05 6.10
CA GLY A 115 0.84 2.95 6.95
C GLY A 115 -0.65 2.98 6.61
N SER A 116 -1.05 2.37 5.50
CA SER A 116 -2.45 2.21 5.10
C SER A 116 -3.15 1.06 5.81
N PHE A 117 -2.42 0.14 6.45
CA PHE A 117 -3.02 -0.92 7.26
C PHE A 117 -3.45 -0.37 8.61
N THR A 118 -4.69 -0.66 9.01
CA THR A 118 -5.23 -0.28 10.31
C THR A 118 -6.01 -1.43 10.93
N ALA A 119 -6.27 -1.36 12.23
CA ALA A 119 -7.25 -2.21 12.88
C ALA A 119 -8.59 -2.24 12.10
N TYR A 120 -9.19 -3.42 11.99
CA TYR A 120 -10.55 -3.58 11.47
C TYR A 120 -11.55 -3.70 12.64
N GLU A 121 -12.66 -2.96 12.56
CA GLU A 121 -13.80 -3.14 13.45
C GLU A 121 -14.88 -3.98 12.75
N PRO A 122 -15.38 -5.07 13.35
CA PRO A 122 -16.38 -5.91 12.73
C PRO A 122 -17.64 -5.15 12.30
N GLY A 123 -17.99 -5.25 11.04
CA GLY A 123 -19.14 -4.56 10.45
C GLY A 123 -18.78 -3.27 9.71
N ASP A 124 -17.55 -2.77 9.83
CA ASP A 124 -17.12 -1.60 9.08
C ASP A 124 -17.06 -1.90 7.57
N PRO A 125 -17.48 -0.93 6.73
CA PRO A 125 -17.27 -1.01 5.29
C PRO A 125 -15.78 -0.85 4.95
N TRP A 126 -15.38 -1.34 3.79
CA TRP A 126 -14.04 -1.07 3.29
C TRP A 126 -13.92 0.40 2.87
N THR A 127 -13.23 1.20 3.69
CA THR A 127 -13.01 2.64 3.47
C THR A 127 -12.30 2.94 2.14
N GLY A 128 -11.42 2.04 1.69
CA GLY A 128 -10.72 2.16 0.41
C GLY A 128 -11.56 1.85 -0.82
N TYR A 129 -12.79 1.35 -0.68
CA TYR A 129 -13.60 0.86 -1.80
C TYR A 129 -13.82 1.90 -2.91
N ARG A 130 -14.17 3.13 -2.54
CA ARG A 130 -14.38 4.21 -3.52
C ARG A 130 -13.09 4.51 -4.31
N GLN A 131 -11.97 4.63 -3.61
CA GLN A 131 -10.67 4.91 -4.22
C GLN A 131 -10.23 3.75 -5.13
N PHE A 132 -10.47 2.50 -4.71
CA PHE A 132 -10.20 1.33 -5.54
C PHE A 132 -10.99 1.39 -6.85
N CYS A 133 -12.27 1.73 -6.76
CA CYS A 133 -13.13 1.86 -7.93
C CYS A 133 -12.62 2.94 -8.90
N GLU A 134 -12.31 4.12 -8.37
CA GLU A 134 -11.87 5.28 -9.16
C GLU A 134 -10.49 5.09 -9.79
N THR A 135 -9.57 4.42 -9.10
CA THR A 135 -8.16 4.37 -9.51
C THR A 135 -7.70 3.03 -10.11
N PHE A 136 -8.47 1.95 -9.92
CA PHE A 136 -8.24 0.65 -10.57
C PHE A 136 -9.42 0.21 -11.43
N LEU A 137 -10.60 0.01 -10.83
CA LEU A 137 -11.69 -0.71 -11.48
C LEU A 137 -12.24 0.02 -12.71
N TYR A 138 -12.58 1.30 -12.58
CA TYR A 138 -13.12 2.09 -13.68
C TYR A 138 -12.10 2.30 -14.81
N PRO A 139 -10.83 2.67 -14.54
CA PRO A 139 -9.77 2.65 -15.54
C PRO A 139 -9.68 1.35 -16.35
N LEU A 140 -9.68 0.20 -15.65
CA LEU A 140 -9.62 -1.12 -16.29
C LEU A 140 -10.86 -1.40 -17.13
N PHE A 141 -12.05 -1.07 -16.63
CA PHE A 141 -13.31 -1.29 -17.36
C PHE A 141 -13.37 -0.43 -18.62
N LEU A 142 -13.06 0.86 -18.53
CA LEU A 142 -13.13 1.76 -19.68
C LEU A 142 -12.13 1.36 -20.77
N GLN A 143 -10.92 0.95 -20.40
CA GLN A 143 -9.98 0.45 -21.39
C GLN A 143 -10.44 -0.87 -22.00
N ALA A 144 -10.92 -1.83 -21.19
CA ALA A 144 -11.34 -3.14 -21.69
C ALA A 144 -12.56 -3.07 -22.62
N TYR A 145 -13.57 -2.26 -22.27
CA TYR A 145 -14.84 -2.21 -23.02
C TYR A 145 -14.90 -1.12 -24.09
N ARG A 146 -14.14 -0.04 -23.93
CA ARG A 146 -14.20 1.14 -24.81
C ARG A 146 -12.87 1.53 -25.42
N ASN A 147 -11.79 0.81 -25.10
CA ASN A 147 -10.43 1.13 -25.51
C ASN A 147 -10.02 2.58 -25.15
N ALA A 148 -10.62 3.13 -24.09
CA ALA A 148 -10.29 4.46 -23.60
C ALA A 148 -9.00 4.37 -22.75
N PRO A 149 -7.94 5.12 -23.07
CA PRO A 149 -6.69 5.05 -22.32
C PRO A 149 -6.86 5.69 -20.94
N PHE A 150 -6.43 5.01 -19.88
CA PHE A 150 -6.48 5.54 -18.51
C PHE A 150 -5.32 6.48 -18.15
N HIS A 151 -4.23 6.45 -18.92
CA HIS A 151 -3.01 7.20 -18.59
C HIS A 151 -3.24 8.71 -18.37
N PRO A 152 -4.05 9.41 -19.21
CA PRO A 152 -4.34 10.83 -18.99
C PRO A 152 -5.13 11.07 -17.71
N TRP A 153 -6.04 10.16 -17.36
CA TRP A 153 -6.84 10.23 -16.13
C TRP A 153 -5.90 10.16 -14.92
N LEU A 154 -5.14 9.08 -14.78
CA LEU A 154 -4.26 8.87 -13.62
C LEU A 154 -3.12 9.90 -13.54
N ARG A 155 -2.74 10.54 -14.65
CA ARG A 155 -1.79 11.66 -14.65
C ARG A 155 -2.41 12.97 -14.14
N GLY A 156 -3.66 13.25 -14.53
CA GLY A 156 -4.34 14.51 -14.22
C GLY A 156 -5.00 14.56 -12.86
N ARG A 157 -5.29 13.39 -12.25
CA ARG A 157 -5.94 13.26 -10.94
C ARG A 157 -5.32 12.10 -10.17
N LEU A 158 -4.49 12.44 -9.18
CA LEU A 158 -3.79 11.44 -8.35
C LEU A 158 -4.76 10.63 -7.46
N ASP A 159 -5.93 11.20 -7.15
CA ASP A 159 -6.96 10.56 -6.31
C ASP A 159 -8.11 9.91 -7.10
N GLY A 160 -8.13 10.04 -8.44
CA GLY A 160 -9.29 9.71 -9.27
C GLY A 160 -10.04 10.95 -9.77
#